data_AF-A0AA45RWV7-F1
#
_entry.id   AF-A0AA45RWV7-F1
#
_cell.length_a   1.000
_cell.length_b   1.000
_cell.length_c   1.000
_cell.angle_alpha   90.00
_cell.angle_beta   90.00
_cell.angle_gamma   90.00
#
_symmetry.space_group_name_H-M   'P 1'
#
loop_
_entity.id
_entity.type
_entity.pdbx_description
1 polymer ?
#
loop_
_entity_poly.entity_id
_entity_poly.type
_entity_poly.pdbx_seq_one_letter_code
_entity_poly.pdbx_strand_id
1 'polypeptide(L)'
;MISDNIIFMKKFMFENLFFIVCMVMPLFVFAESTTSTTKQGAQLGKLLDYQSVPTSFKDQCELSQAAALDPKSIFKVQPDAFGGITPESKYWPRVVAAYKKYQVEICRQSNIDGVNDIVAKEMANSLSQKELRAAIAFFSSPEGQAFKKANIRSWEAISQQVTKANATPFESLAYKKVNKEISDIVGEFQRNRR
;
A
#
# COMPACT_ATOMS: atom_id res chain seq x y z
N MET A 1 30.60 -51.00 55.41
CA MET A 1 30.63 -49.52 55.42
C MET A 1 30.89 -48.86 54.05
N ILE A 2 30.73 -49.57 52.91
CA ILE A 2 30.92 -48.98 51.56
C ILE A 2 29.58 -48.92 50.78
N SER A 3 28.56 -49.68 51.22
CA SER A 3 27.25 -49.83 50.57
C SER A 3 26.34 -48.59 50.69
N ASP A 4 26.43 -47.84 51.79
CA ASP A 4 25.43 -46.79 52.08
C ASP A 4 25.69 -45.45 51.37
N ASN A 5 26.94 -45.18 50.98
CA ASN A 5 27.31 -43.94 50.28
C ASN A 5 26.87 -43.90 48.81
N ILE A 6 26.75 -45.06 48.15
CA ILE A 6 26.38 -45.14 46.73
C ILE A 6 24.88 -44.87 46.51
N ILE A 7 24.05 -45.26 47.49
CA ILE A 7 22.59 -45.07 47.44
C ILE A 7 22.24 -43.59 47.63
N PHE A 8 22.96 -42.89 48.51
CA PHE A 8 22.71 -41.46 48.78
C PHE A 8 23.06 -40.56 47.59
N MET A 9 24.18 -40.83 46.88
CA MET A 9 24.57 -40.07 45.69
C MET A 9 23.60 -40.24 44.51
N LYS A 10 23.04 -41.45 44.30
CA LYS A 10 22.06 -41.67 43.22
C LYS A 10 20.74 -40.94 43.46
N LYS A 11 20.30 -40.84 44.71
CA LYS A 11 19.05 -40.12 45.07
C LYS A 11 19.21 -38.60 44.90
N PHE A 12 20.37 -38.06 45.28
CA PHE A 12 20.68 -36.63 45.17
C PHE A 12 20.89 -36.16 43.70
N MET A 13 21.41 -37.02 42.83
CA MET A 13 21.52 -36.71 41.39
C MET A 13 20.18 -36.78 40.66
N PHE A 14 19.26 -37.67 41.07
CA PHE A 14 17.95 -37.81 40.41
C PHE A 14 16.98 -36.67 40.73
N GLU A 15 17.04 -36.11 41.95
CA GLU A 15 16.20 -34.98 42.36
C GLU A 15 16.66 -33.64 41.75
N ASN A 16 17.97 -33.43 41.57
CA ASN A 16 18.49 -32.22 40.94
C ASN A 16 18.32 -32.18 39.41
N LEU A 17 18.21 -33.35 38.75
CA LEU A 17 17.96 -33.40 37.31
C LEU A 17 16.51 -33.01 36.97
N PHE A 18 15.56 -33.30 37.86
CA PHE A 18 14.14 -32.94 37.68
C PHE A 18 13.90 -31.42 37.78
N PHE A 19 14.62 -30.73 38.66
CA PHE A 19 14.48 -29.28 38.85
C PHE A 19 14.97 -28.46 37.64
N ILE A 20 16.00 -28.94 36.94
CA ILE A 20 16.53 -28.24 35.76
C ILE A 20 15.55 -28.32 34.59
N VAL A 21 14.86 -29.46 34.39
CA VAL A 21 13.92 -29.64 33.27
C VAL A 21 12.67 -28.74 33.39
N CYS A 22 12.19 -28.48 34.61
CA CYS A 22 11.04 -27.60 34.82
C CYS A 22 11.34 -26.10 34.59
N MET A 23 12.60 -25.67 34.73
CA MET A 23 12.96 -24.24 34.64
C MET A 23 13.18 -23.76 33.19
N VAL A 24 13.45 -24.66 32.23
CA VAL A 24 13.71 -24.29 30.82
C VAL A 24 12.47 -24.33 29.92
N MET A 25 11.35 -24.92 30.37
CA MET A 25 10.12 -25.00 29.58
C MET A 25 9.33 -23.69 29.33
N PRO A 26 9.44 -22.58 30.08
CA PRO A 26 8.62 -21.40 29.80
C PRO A 26 9.04 -20.64 28.53
N LEU A 27 10.27 -20.85 28.03
CA LEU A 27 10.82 -20.03 26.93
C LEU A 27 10.36 -20.48 25.53
N PHE A 28 9.89 -21.72 25.37
CA PHE A 28 9.45 -22.22 24.06
C PHE A 28 8.03 -21.77 23.67
N VAL A 29 7.18 -21.41 24.65
CA VAL A 29 5.78 -21.04 24.41
C VAL A 29 5.64 -19.68 23.70
N PHE A 30 6.59 -18.76 23.90
CA PHE A 30 6.53 -17.40 23.32
C PHE A 30 6.99 -17.33 21.86
N ALA A 31 7.94 -18.17 21.44
CA ALA A 31 8.44 -18.18 20.06
C ALA A 31 7.44 -18.80 19.07
N GLU A 32 6.65 -19.78 19.53
CA GLU A 32 5.67 -20.47 18.70
C GLU A 32 4.40 -19.63 18.47
N SER A 33 4.00 -18.84 19.48
CA SER A 33 2.82 -17.96 19.38
C SER A 33 3.03 -16.79 18.41
N THR A 34 4.20 -16.13 18.45
CA THR A 34 4.56 -15.02 17.55
C THR A 34 4.71 -15.47 16.10
N THR A 35 5.31 -16.65 15.87
CA THR A 35 5.40 -17.23 14.53
C THR A 35 4.01 -17.59 13.98
N SER A 36 3.08 -18.00 14.86
CA SER A 36 1.71 -18.34 14.48
C SER A 36 0.87 -17.10 14.13
N THR A 37 0.92 -16.03 14.93
CA THR A 37 0.18 -14.78 14.65
C THR A 37 0.69 -14.11 13.37
N THR A 38 2.01 -14.14 13.11
CA THR A 38 2.59 -13.62 11.86
C THR A 38 2.04 -14.34 10.63
N LYS A 39 2.00 -15.68 10.66
CA LYS A 39 1.44 -16.48 9.56
C LYS A 39 -0.06 -16.22 9.37
N GLN A 40 -0.81 -16.11 10.46
CA GLN A 40 -2.24 -15.83 10.42
C GLN A 40 -2.54 -14.40 9.93
N GLY A 41 -1.74 -13.41 10.34
CA GLY A 41 -1.83 -12.05 9.81
C GLY A 41 -1.59 -12.01 8.31
N ALA A 42 -0.58 -12.73 7.81
CA ALA A 42 -0.33 -12.87 6.37
C ALA A 42 -1.51 -13.53 5.62
N GLN A 43 -2.11 -14.57 6.19
CA GLN A 43 -3.30 -15.21 5.62
C GLN A 43 -4.48 -14.25 5.59
N LEU A 44 -4.75 -13.53 6.69
CA LEU A 44 -5.84 -12.57 6.77
C LEU A 44 -5.63 -11.40 5.80
N GLY A 45 -4.41 -10.85 5.72
CA GLY A 45 -4.06 -9.79 4.77
C GLY A 45 -4.33 -10.19 3.32
N LYS A 46 -3.99 -11.44 2.95
CA LYS A 46 -4.32 -12.00 1.63
C LYS A 46 -5.83 -12.17 1.40
N LEU A 47 -6.58 -12.60 2.42
CA LEU A 47 -8.03 -12.75 2.31
C LEU A 47 -8.74 -11.42 2.10
N LEU A 48 -8.29 -10.38 2.81
CA LEU A 48 -8.82 -9.01 2.72
C LEU A 48 -8.47 -8.35 1.39
N ASP A 49 -7.32 -8.69 0.80
CA ASP A 49 -6.89 -8.27 -0.54
C ASP A 49 -7.01 -6.76 -0.78
N TYR A 50 -6.53 -5.97 0.19
CA TYR A 50 -6.56 -4.53 0.09
C TYR A 50 -5.72 -3.99 -1.07
N GLN A 51 -4.81 -4.78 -1.65
CA GLN A 51 -4.05 -4.39 -2.85
C GLN A 51 -4.94 -4.21 -4.09
N SER A 52 -6.11 -4.86 -4.14
CA SER A 52 -7.09 -4.64 -5.20
C SER A 52 -7.68 -3.22 -5.18
N VAL A 53 -7.75 -2.59 -4.01
CA VAL A 53 -8.31 -1.23 -3.81
C VAL A 53 -7.43 -0.13 -4.47
N PRO A 54 -6.12 -0.01 -4.18
CA PRO A 54 -5.15 0.84 -4.88
C PRO A 54 -5.16 0.73 -6.40
N THR A 55 -5.25 -0.50 -6.93
CA THR A 55 -5.24 -0.74 -8.38
C THR A 55 -6.46 -0.11 -9.04
N SER A 56 -7.65 -0.31 -8.45
CA SER A 56 -8.89 0.33 -8.90
C SER A 56 -8.80 1.86 -8.84
N PHE A 57 -8.10 2.42 -7.84
CA PHE A 57 -7.91 3.87 -7.73
C PHE A 57 -6.95 4.44 -8.76
N LYS A 58 -5.88 3.72 -9.07
CA LYS A 58 -4.97 4.12 -10.14
C LYS A 58 -5.71 4.17 -11.48
N ASP A 59 -6.43 3.10 -11.82
CA ASP A 59 -7.18 3.03 -13.08
C ASP A 59 -8.26 4.11 -13.16
N GLN A 60 -8.98 4.36 -12.05
CA GLN A 60 -9.97 5.45 -11.97
C GLN A 60 -9.34 6.84 -12.02
N CYS A 61 -8.16 7.03 -11.42
CA CYS A 61 -7.42 8.29 -11.50
C CYS A 61 -6.99 8.56 -12.94
N GLU A 62 -6.41 7.58 -13.62
CA GLU A 62 -6.01 7.72 -15.02
C GLU A 62 -7.22 8.04 -15.91
N LEU A 63 -8.36 7.36 -15.72
CA LEU A 63 -9.59 7.62 -16.47
C LEU A 63 -10.20 9.01 -16.19
N SER A 64 -10.28 9.41 -14.92
CA SER A 64 -10.90 10.69 -14.54
C SER A 64 -10.05 11.89 -14.91
N GLN A 65 -8.72 11.76 -14.88
CA GLN A 65 -7.78 12.83 -15.17
C GLN A 65 -7.41 12.93 -16.65
N ALA A 66 -7.55 11.85 -17.43
CA ALA A 66 -7.15 11.80 -18.83
C ALA A 66 -7.75 12.95 -19.67
N ALA A 67 -9.02 13.28 -19.46
CA ALA A 67 -9.68 14.36 -20.21
C ALA A 67 -9.32 15.75 -19.66
N ALA A 68 -9.27 15.91 -18.33
CA ALA A 68 -9.00 17.20 -17.70
C ALA A 68 -7.54 17.66 -17.87
N LEU A 69 -6.61 16.72 -17.97
CA LEU A 69 -5.17 16.97 -18.09
C LEU A 69 -4.63 16.69 -19.49
N ASP A 70 -5.49 16.48 -20.49
CA ASP A 70 -5.08 16.37 -21.88
C ASP A 70 -4.72 17.77 -22.44
N PRO A 71 -3.47 17.98 -22.91
CA PRO A 71 -3.06 19.29 -23.44
C PRO A 71 -3.91 19.79 -24.60
N LYS A 72 -4.47 18.91 -25.45
CA LYS A 72 -5.37 19.37 -26.52
C LYS A 72 -6.66 19.92 -25.96
N SER A 73 -7.23 19.28 -24.95
CA SER A 73 -8.43 19.74 -24.26
C SER A 73 -8.17 21.05 -23.51
N ILE A 74 -7.01 21.18 -22.85
CA ILE A 74 -6.57 22.44 -22.22
C ILE A 74 -6.44 23.55 -23.26
N PHE A 75 -5.77 23.29 -24.39
CA PHE A 75 -5.59 24.29 -25.47
C PHE A 75 -6.91 24.75 -26.08
N LYS A 76 -7.88 23.85 -26.26
CA LYS A 76 -9.22 24.22 -26.77
C LYS A 76 -9.93 25.24 -25.89
N VAL A 77 -9.75 25.15 -24.57
CA VAL A 77 -10.37 26.05 -23.59
C VAL A 77 -9.52 27.30 -23.36
N GLN A 78 -8.20 27.14 -23.35
CA GLN A 78 -7.22 28.19 -23.11
C GLN A 78 -6.08 28.11 -24.15
N PRO A 79 -6.23 28.76 -25.32
CA PRO A 79 -5.24 28.70 -26.40
C PRO A 79 -3.84 29.20 -25.99
N ASP A 80 -3.76 30.10 -25.02
CA ASP A 80 -2.50 30.68 -24.54
C ASP A 80 -1.85 29.87 -23.40
N ALA A 81 -2.43 28.74 -22.98
CA ALA A 81 -1.96 27.93 -21.85
C ALA A 81 -0.49 27.47 -21.99
N PHE A 82 -0.01 27.35 -23.22
CA PHE A 82 1.34 26.86 -23.54
C PHE A 82 2.22 27.92 -24.19
N GLY A 83 2.00 29.21 -23.87
CA GLY A 83 2.89 30.30 -24.30
C GLY A 83 3.04 30.43 -25.82
N GLY A 84 1.96 30.16 -26.56
CA GLY A 84 1.91 30.20 -28.01
C GLY A 84 2.33 28.91 -28.74
N ILE A 85 2.62 27.82 -28.01
CA ILE A 85 2.81 26.49 -28.59
C ILE A 85 1.43 25.90 -28.91
N THR A 86 1.18 25.60 -30.19
CA THR A 86 -0.06 24.97 -30.68
C THR A 86 0.15 23.48 -31.00
N PRO A 87 -0.93 22.70 -31.23
CA PRO A 87 -0.84 21.30 -31.66
C PRO A 87 0.00 21.02 -32.90
N GLU A 88 0.18 22.02 -33.76
CA GLU A 88 0.97 21.96 -35.00
C GLU A 88 2.46 22.26 -34.77
N SER A 89 2.82 22.77 -33.57
CA SER A 89 4.20 23.10 -33.23
C SER A 89 5.07 21.84 -33.10
N LYS A 90 6.32 21.91 -33.57
CA LYS A 90 7.33 20.86 -33.31
C LYS A 90 7.61 20.62 -31.81
N TYR A 91 7.25 21.57 -30.96
CA TYR A 91 7.39 21.48 -29.50
C TYR A 91 6.20 20.77 -28.83
N TRP A 92 5.08 20.61 -29.55
CA TRP A 92 3.86 20.01 -29.01
C TRP A 92 4.05 18.60 -28.42
N PRO A 93 4.82 17.69 -29.05
CA PRO A 93 5.06 16.37 -28.46
C PRO A 93 5.70 16.43 -27.06
N ARG A 94 6.51 17.45 -26.77
CA ARG A 94 7.13 17.65 -25.45
C ARG A 94 6.11 18.12 -24.41
N VAL A 95 5.17 18.99 -24.79
CA VAL A 95 4.04 19.38 -23.93
C VAL A 95 3.20 18.16 -23.57
N VAL A 96 2.86 17.33 -24.56
CA VAL A 96 2.12 16.08 -24.35
C VAL A 96 2.87 15.13 -23.41
N ALA A 97 4.18 14.97 -23.61
CA ALA A 97 4.99 14.11 -22.75
C ALA A 97 5.06 14.62 -21.29
N ALA A 98 5.19 15.94 -21.08
CA ALA A 98 5.23 16.53 -19.74
C ALA A 98 3.90 16.29 -18.97
N TYR A 99 2.76 16.50 -19.62
CA TYR A 99 1.46 16.24 -19.01
C TYR A 99 1.20 14.74 -18.78
N LYS A 100 1.68 13.86 -19.66
CA LYS A 100 1.60 12.41 -19.43
C LYS A 100 2.39 11.99 -18.19
N LYS A 101 3.60 12.53 -17.98
CA LYS A 101 4.38 12.29 -16.74
C LYS A 101 3.63 12.81 -15.52
N TYR A 102 3.03 13.99 -15.63
CA TYR A 102 2.26 14.59 -14.55
C TYR A 102 1.07 13.71 -14.14
N GLN A 103 0.27 13.24 -15.12
CA GLN A 103 -0.84 12.31 -14.89
C GLN A 103 -0.38 11.03 -14.17
N VAL A 104 0.73 10.43 -14.62
CA VAL A 104 1.30 9.25 -13.96
C VAL A 104 1.71 9.56 -12.52
N GLU A 105 2.35 10.71 -12.27
CA GLU A 105 2.86 11.05 -10.94
C GLU A 105 1.73 11.32 -9.93
N ILE A 106 0.65 12.00 -10.34
CA ILE A 106 -0.51 12.23 -9.46
C ILE A 106 -1.32 10.95 -9.23
N CYS A 107 -1.37 10.04 -10.21
CA CYS A 107 -2.06 8.75 -10.06
C CYS A 107 -1.22 7.67 -9.37
N ARG A 108 0.12 7.87 -9.28
CA ARG A 108 1.02 6.95 -8.58
C ARG A 108 0.79 6.93 -7.07
N GLN A 109 0.33 8.04 -6.48
CA GLN A 109 0.03 8.10 -5.04
C GLN A 109 -1.08 7.12 -4.62
N SER A 110 -1.87 6.64 -5.58
CA SER A 110 -2.91 5.64 -5.37
C SER A 110 -2.40 4.21 -5.34
N ASN A 111 -1.13 3.92 -5.66
CA ASN A 111 -0.57 2.57 -5.66
C ASN A 111 0.45 2.38 -4.52
N ILE A 112 0.00 1.82 -3.40
CA ILE A 112 0.90 1.40 -2.31
C ILE A 112 1.29 -0.06 -2.57
N ASP A 113 2.44 -0.26 -3.21
CA ASP A 113 3.03 -1.60 -3.34
C ASP A 113 3.25 -2.20 -1.94
N GLY A 114 2.91 -3.48 -1.77
CA GLY A 114 3.04 -4.17 -0.48
C GLY A 114 1.96 -3.82 0.55
N VAL A 115 0.83 -3.21 0.16
CA VAL A 115 -0.28 -2.90 1.10
C VAL A 115 -0.76 -4.12 1.87
N ASN A 116 -0.83 -5.28 1.22
CA ASN A 116 -1.25 -6.53 1.88
C ASN A 116 -0.24 -6.96 2.96
N ASP A 117 1.05 -6.68 2.78
CA ASP A 117 2.09 -6.98 3.77
C ASP A 117 2.04 -6.00 4.94
N ILE A 118 1.77 -4.72 4.67
CA ILE A 118 1.55 -3.71 5.72
C ILE A 118 0.34 -4.10 6.56
N VAL A 119 -0.80 -4.42 5.93
CA VAL A 119 -2.01 -4.87 6.63
C VAL A 119 -1.76 -6.16 7.39
N ALA A 120 -1.08 -7.14 6.78
CA ALA A 120 -0.75 -8.40 7.44
C ALA A 120 0.05 -8.19 8.73
N LYS A 121 1.07 -7.31 8.67
CA LYS A 121 1.90 -6.96 9.82
C LYS A 121 1.07 -6.26 10.91
N GLU A 122 0.26 -5.27 10.54
CA GLU A 122 -0.56 -4.56 11.53
C GLU A 122 -1.61 -5.48 12.19
N MET A 123 -2.23 -6.38 11.42
CA MET A 123 -3.16 -7.38 11.96
C MET A 123 -2.46 -8.35 12.91
N ALA A 124 -1.27 -8.84 12.56
CA ALA A 124 -0.49 -9.74 13.41
C ALA A 124 -0.07 -9.08 14.74
N ASN A 125 0.19 -7.77 14.73
CA ASN A 125 0.56 -7.00 15.91
C ASN A 125 -0.64 -6.62 16.78
N SER A 126 -1.80 -6.38 16.17
CA SER A 126 -2.97 -5.80 16.84
C SER A 126 -3.97 -6.83 17.35
N LEU A 127 -3.97 -8.05 16.80
CA LEU A 127 -4.96 -9.07 17.09
C LEU A 127 -4.33 -10.26 17.81
N SER A 128 -5.05 -10.80 18.79
CA SER A 128 -4.70 -12.09 19.38
C SER A 128 -4.85 -13.22 18.37
N GLN A 129 -4.17 -14.34 18.62
CA GLN A 129 -4.28 -15.55 17.79
C GLN A 129 -5.74 -16.08 17.71
N LYS A 130 -6.56 -15.86 18.74
CA LYS A 130 -7.98 -16.23 18.72
C LYS A 130 -8.77 -15.34 17.77
N GLU A 131 -8.55 -14.04 17.82
CA GLU A 131 -9.22 -13.06 16.95
C GLU A 131 -8.80 -13.23 15.49
N LEU A 132 -7.51 -13.45 15.22
CA LEU A 132 -7.01 -13.76 13.88
C LEU A 132 -7.69 -14.99 13.29
N ARG A 133 -7.82 -16.08 14.06
CA ARG A 133 -8.54 -17.28 13.61
C ARG A 133 -10.01 -17.01 13.32
N ALA A 134 -10.69 -16.26 14.18
CA ALA A 134 -12.09 -15.90 13.97
C ALA A 134 -12.28 -15.04 12.71
N ALA A 135 -11.41 -14.03 12.51
CA ALA A 135 -11.43 -13.18 11.32
C ALA A 135 -11.15 -13.99 10.05
N ILE A 136 -10.14 -14.87 10.06
CA ILE A 136 -9.84 -15.77 8.94
C ILE A 136 -11.06 -16.65 8.62
N ALA A 137 -11.70 -17.24 9.62
CA ALA A 137 -12.88 -18.08 9.41
C ALA A 137 -14.04 -17.30 8.77
N PHE A 138 -14.33 -16.10 9.28
CA PHE A 138 -15.36 -15.23 8.72
C PHE A 138 -15.02 -14.83 7.27
N PHE A 139 -13.84 -14.25 7.04
CA PHE A 139 -13.46 -13.80 5.69
C PHE A 139 -13.22 -14.95 4.71
N SER A 140 -13.11 -16.21 5.17
CA SER A 140 -13.11 -17.38 4.30
C SER A 140 -14.52 -17.87 3.93
N SER A 141 -15.58 -17.41 4.61
CA SER A 141 -16.96 -17.80 4.34
C SER A 141 -17.55 -17.05 3.13
N PRO A 142 -18.65 -17.56 2.53
CA PRO A 142 -19.38 -16.84 1.48
C PRO A 142 -19.84 -15.43 1.91
N GLU A 143 -20.35 -15.30 3.13
CA GLU A 143 -20.82 -14.03 3.70
C GLU A 143 -19.67 -13.06 3.93
N GLY A 144 -18.54 -13.53 4.46
CA GLY A 144 -17.35 -12.69 4.64
C GLY A 144 -16.75 -12.23 3.32
N GLN A 145 -16.74 -13.09 2.29
CA GLN A 145 -16.32 -12.69 0.94
C GLN A 145 -17.30 -11.69 0.30
N ALA A 146 -18.61 -11.83 0.53
CA ALA A 146 -19.61 -10.86 0.08
C ALA A 146 -19.44 -9.50 0.78
N PHE A 147 -19.25 -9.51 2.11
CA PHE A 147 -18.97 -8.31 2.89
C PHE A 147 -17.68 -7.62 2.42
N LYS A 148 -16.60 -8.38 2.22
CA LYS A 148 -15.33 -7.85 1.68
C LYS A 148 -15.55 -7.12 0.36
N LYS A 149 -16.24 -7.75 -0.59
CA LYS A 149 -16.56 -7.15 -1.90
C LYS A 149 -17.38 -5.86 -1.75
N ALA A 150 -18.38 -5.85 -0.85
CA ALA A 150 -19.17 -4.65 -0.60
C ALA A 150 -18.32 -3.52 0.01
N ASN A 151 -17.47 -3.84 0.98
CA ASN A 151 -16.57 -2.89 1.62
C ASN A 151 -15.56 -2.28 0.64
N ILE A 152 -14.97 -3.09 -0.25
CA ILE A 152 -14.08 -2.61 -1.33
C ILE A 152 -14.83 -1.60 -2.21
N ARG A 153 -16.05 -1.93 -2.66
CA ARG A 153 -16.88 -1.00 -3.46
C ARG A 153 -17.22 0.29 -2.72
N SER A 154 -17.44 0.24 -1.40
CA SER A 154 -17.68 1.44 -0.60
C SER A 154 -16.46 2.35 -0.58
N TRP A 155 -15.25 1.79 -0.43
CA TRP A 155 -14.00 2.56 -0.52
C TRP A 155 -13.79 3.15 -1.92
N GLU A 156 -14.10 2.39 -2.98
CA GLU A 156 -14.12 2.89 -4.36
C GLU A 156 -15.04 4.11 -4.51
N ALA A 157 -16.28 4.01 -4.02
CA ALA A 157 -17.26 5.09 -4.08
C ALA A 157 -16.84 6.34 -3.28
N ILE A 158 -16.24 6.17 -2.10
CA ILE A 158 -15.72 7.27 -1.28
C ILE A 158 -14.62 8.02 -2.04
N SER A 159 -13.64 7.29 -2.58
CA SER A 159 -12.55 7.92 -3.31
C SER A 159 -13.00 8.66 -4.55
N GLN A 160 -14.01 8.15 -5.27
CA GLN A 160 -14.60 8.89 -6.40
C GLN A 160 -15.19 10.23 -5.95
N GLN A 161 -15.83 10.28 -4.77
CA GLN A 161 -16.37 11.52 -4.23
C GLN A 161 -15.27 12.46 -3.73
N VAL A 162 -14.25 11.93 -3.05
CA VAL A 162 -13.11 12.71 -2.56
C VAL A 162 -12.27 13.27 -3.72
N THR A 163 -12.00 12.48 -4.76
CA THR A 163 -11.28 12.93 -5.96
C THR A 163 -12.05 14.02 -6.70
N LYS A 164 -13.39 13.93 -6.74
CA LYS A 164 -14.25 15.00 -7.30
C LYS A 164 -14.23 16.27 -6.43
N ALA A 165 -14.20 16.13 -5.10
CA ALA A 165 -14.25 17.25 -4.16
C ALA A 165 -12.90 17.98 -3.98
N ASN A 166 -11.78 17.25 -4.06
CA ASN A 166 -10.43 17.77 -3.81
C ASN A 166 -9.63 18.01 -5.10
N ALA A 167 -10.30 18.30 -6.21
CA ALA A 167 -9.69 18.60 -7.50
C ALA A 167 -9.01 19.98 -7.56
N THR A 168 -8.18 20.32 -6.57
CA THR A 168 -7.22 21.41 -6.65
C THR A 168 -5.80 20.83 -6.84
N PRO A 169 -5.43 20.43 -8.06
CA PRO A 169 -4.09 19.91 -8.38
C PRO A 169 -2.94 20.90 -8.12
N PHE A 170 -3.27 22.17 -7.90
CA PHE A 170 -2.37 23.33 -7.99
C PHE A 170 -1.28 23.42 -6.90
N GLU A 171 -1.36 22.63 -5.83
CA GLU A 171 -0.38 22.66 -4.73
C GLU A 171 0.59 21.48 -4.71
N SER A 172 0.36 20.45 -5.53
CA SER A 172 1.18 19.24 -5.53
C SER A 172 2.60 19.50 -6.05
N LEU A 173 3.59 18.76 -5.52
CA LEU A 173 4.95 18.77 -6.05
C LEU A 173 4.97 18.39 -7.55
N ALA A 174 4.11 17.45 -7.94
CA ALA A 174 3.92 17.04 -9.34
C ALA A 174 3.47 18.21 -10.23
N TYR A 175 2.56 19.06 -9.72
CA TYR A 175 2.12 20.26 -10.44
C TYR A 175 3.24 21.29 -10.60
N LYS A 176 4.03 21.52 -9.54
CA LYS A 176 5.21 22.40 -9.62
C LYS A 176 6.23 21.91 -10.65
N LYS A 177 6.47 20.60 -10.72
CA LYS A 177 7.37 19.97 -11.69
C LYS A 177 6.87 20.15 -13.12
N VAL A 178 5.60 19.84 -13.39
CA VAL A 178 5.07 19.97 -14.76
C VAL A 178 5.07 21.43 -15.23
N ASN A 179 4.72 22.39 -14.36
CA ASN A 179 4.79 23.81 -14.70
C ASN A 179 6.21 24.27 -15.02
N LYS A 180 7.21 23.78 -14.28
CA LYS A 180 8.61 24.05 -14.59
C LYS A 180 9.01 23.48 -15.95
N GLU A 181 8.68 22.22 -16.23
CA GLU A 181 8.99 21.58 -17.51
C GLU A 181 8.31 22.31 -18.69
N ILE A 182 7.04 22.73 -18.52
CA ILE A 182 6.32 23.54 -19.51
C ILE A 182 7.00 24.90 -19.70
N SER A 183 7.39 25.59 -18.62
CA SER A 183 8.10 26.87 -18.69
C SER A 183 9.42 26.75 -19.45
N ASP A 184 10.18 25.67 -19.24
CA ASP A 184 11.43 25.40 -19.94
C ASP A 184 11.19 25.17 -21.46
N ILE A 185 10.14 24.41 -21.81
CA ILE A 185 9.73 24.17 -23.21
C ILE A 185 9.32 25.50 -23.89
N VAL A 186 8.51 26.31 -23.21
CA VAL A 186 8.06 27.62 -23.72
C VAL A 186 9.24 28.56 -23.91
N GLY A 187 10.17 28.61 -22.96
CA GLY A 187 11.37 29.44 -23.07
C GLY A 187 12.24 29.05 -24.27
N GLU A 188 12.38 27.76 -24.55
CA GLU A 188 13.09 27.28 -25.74
C GLU A 188 12.37 27.61 -27.04
N PHE A 189 11.05 27.41 -27.08
CA PHE A 189 10.22 27.80 -28.23
C PHE A 189 10.37 29.30 -28.54
N GLN A 190 10.30 30.16 -27.53
CA GLN A 190 10.42 31.61 -27.70
C GLN A 190 11.81 32.04 -28.19
N ARG A 191 12.88 31.39 -27.71
CA ARG A 191 14.25 31.64 -28.20
C ARG A 191 14.42 31.26 -29.66
N ASN A 192 13.84 30.13 -30.08
CA ASN A 192 13.99 29.61 -31.44
C ASN A 192 13.01 30.22 -32.45
N ARG A 193 12.14 31.14 -32.01
CA ARG A 193 11.22 31.92 -32.85
C ARG A 193 11.77 33.31 -33.19
N ARG A 194 12.81 33.75 -32.48
CA ARG A 194 13.57 34.98 -32.76
C ARG A 194 14.66 34.67 -33.78
#